data_AF-A0A110BKA3-F1
#
_entry.id   AF-A0A110BKA3-F1
#
_cell.length_a   1.000
_cell.length_b   1.000
_cell.length_c   1.000
_cell.angle_alpha   90.00
_cell.angle_beta   90.00
_cell.angle_gamma   90.00
#
_symmetry.space_group_name_H-M   'P 1'
#
loop_
_entity.id
_entity.type
_entity.pdbx_description
1 polymer ?
#
loop_
_entity_poly.entity_id
_entity_poly.type
_entity_poly.pdbx_seq_one_letter_code
_entity_poly.pdbx_strand_id
1 'polypeptide(L)'
;MVSIDAWTYAREFLLYADDVARYMETGGVVAWGVVPADYAVFAAETSDSLFARFRDIRAKATETIDPDLFDRQSLITPTCGIRNAGEQEAAAIMEATALLSRRLRGEEP
;
A
#
# COMPACT_ATOMS: atom_id res chain seq x y z
N MET A 1 -12.26 7.47 -3.80
CA MET A 1 -11.02 6.76 -3.44
C MET A 1 -10.32 6.38 -4.73
N VAL A 2 -9.01 6.58 -4.78
CA VAL A 2 -8.14 6.10 -5.86
C VAL A 2 -7.42 4.86 -5.33
N SER A 3 -7.38 3.78 -6.12
CA SER A 3 -6.64 2.56 -5.80
C SER A 3 -5.60 2.34 -6.88
N ILE A 4 -4.35 2.13 -6.46
CA ILE A 4 -3.22 1.96 -7.36
C ILE A 4 -2.40 0.74 -6.96
N ASP A 5 -1.76 0.12 -7.95
CA ASP A 5 -0.71 -0.86 -7.72
C ASP A 5 0.58 -0.11 -7.34
N ALA A 6 0.74 0.12 -6.04
CA ALA A 6 1.89 0.79 -5.45
C ALA A 6 3.14 -0.09 -5.49
N TRP A 7 2.98 -1.41 -5.52
CA TRP A 7 4.10 -2.33 -5.65
C TRP A 7 4.78 -2.08 -7.01
N THR A 8 4.04 -2.01 -8.11
CA THR A 8 4.64 -1.81 -9.44
C THR A 8 4.89 -0.34 -9.78
N TYR A 9 3.94 0.56 -9.49
CA TYR A 9 3.88 1.90 -10.11
C TYR A 9 3.91 3.07 -9.13
N ALA A 10 4.35 2.87 -7.88
CA ALA A 10 4.40 3.98 -6.93
C ALA A 10 5.28 5.14 -7.42
N ARG A 11 6.39 4.85 -8.12
CA ARG A 11 7.30 5.89 -8.62
C ARG A 11 6.61 6.78 -9.65
N GLU A 12 5.93 6.18 -10.61
CA GLU A 12 5.19 6.87 -11.67
C GLU A 12 4.01 7.65 -11.09
N PHE A 13 3.30 7.06 -10.12
CA PHE A 13 2.20 7.74 -9.44
C PHE A 13 2.66 8.98 -8.67
N LEU A 14 3.81 8.89 -8.01
CA LEU A 14 4.41 10.01 -7.27
C LEU A 14 5.00 11.12 -8.16
N LEU A 15 5.07 10.93 -9.48
CA LEU A 15 5.32 12.06 -10.40
C LEU A 15 4.19 13.09 -10.37
N TYR A 16 3.01 12.70 -9.88
CA TYR A 16 1.82 13.55 -9.72
C TYR A 16 1.54 13.89 -8.25
N ALA A 17 2.57 13.91 -7.40
CA ALA A 17 2.41 14.10 -5.95
C ALA A 17 1.61 15.36 -5.57
N ASP A 18 1.76 16.47 -6.31
CA ASP A 18 0.97 17.70 -6.09
C ASP A 18 -0.53 17.49 -6.35
N ASP A 19 -0.89 16.71 -7.36
CA ASP A 19 -2.29 16.39 -7.67
C ASP A 19 -2.87 15.40 -6.66
N VAL A 20 -2.05 14.44 -6.20
CA VAL A 20 -2.42 13.50 -5.14
C VAL A 20 -2.63 14.26 -3.83
N ALA A 21 -1.76 15.20 -3.48
CA ALA A 21 -1.90 16.06 -2.29
C ALA A 21 -3.24 16.79 -2.32
N ARG A 22 -3.54 17.50 -3.41
CA ARG A 22 -4.80 18.24 -3.58
C ARG A 22 -6.02 17.32 -3.53
N TYR A 23 -5.93 16.14 -4.14
CA TYR A 23 -6.99 15.14 -4.06
C TYR A 23 -7.26 14.73 -2.61
N MET A 24 -6.21 14.46 -1.83
CA MET A 24 -6.33 14.09 -0.42
C MET A 24 -6.84 15.26 0.44
N GLU A 25 -6.40 16.49 0.20
CA GLU A 25 -6.89 17.69 0.91
C GLU A 25 -8.41 17.89 0.76
N THR A 26 -8.99 17.45 -0.36
CA THR A 26 -10.45 17.47 -0.58
C THR A 26 -11.21 16.30 0.06
N GLY A 27 -10.53 15.49 0.88
CA GLY A 27 -11.07 14.30 1.55
C GLY A 27 -10.91 12.99 0.76
N GLY A 28 -10.11 13.00 -0.30
CA GLY A 28 -9.83 11.82 -1.12
C GLY A 28 -8.95 10.78 -0.44
N VAL A 29 -9.32 9.51 -0.48
CA VAL A 29 -8.53 8.40 0.09
C VAL A 29 -7.74 7.69 -1.00
N VAL A 30 -6.47 7.34 -0.71
CA VAL A 30 -5.62 6.53 -1.59
C VAL A 30 -5.44 5.14 -1.00
N ALA A 31 -5.76 4.11 -1.79
CA ALA A 31 -5.45 2.72 -1.49
C ALA A 31 -4.15 2.32 -2.19
N TRP A 32 -3.13 2.08 -1.38
CA TRP A 32 -1.79 1.68 -1.79
C TRP A 32 -1.72 0.16 -1.87
N GLY A 33 -1.91 -0.36 -3.08
CA GLY A 33 -1.75 -1.78 -3.40
C GLY A 33 -0.28 -2.17 -3.32
N VAL A 34 0.21 -2.54 -2.14
CA VAL A 34 1.62 -2.85 -1.90
C VAL A 34 1.89 -4.35 -1.75
N VAL A 35 0.86 -5.14 -1.42
CA VAL A 35 0.97 -6.60 -1.32
C VAL A 35 0.61 -7.22 -2.68
N PRO A 36 1.51 -7.97 -3.35
CA PRO A 36 1.19 -8.58 -4.64
C PRO A 36 -0.01 -9.52 -4.53
N ALA A 37 -0.99 -9.37 -5.42
CA ALA A 37 -2.13 -10.28 -5.51
C ALA A 37 -1.82 -11.57 -6.29
N ASP A 38 -0.70 -11.60 -7.03
CA ASP A 38 -0.15 -12.81 -7.64
C ASP A 38 0.66 -13.58 -6.58
N TYR A 39 0.27 -14.83 -6.31
CA TYR A 39 0.88 -15.61 -5.25
C TYR A 39 2.35 -15.95 -5.51
N ALA A 40 2.77 -16.15 -6.77
CA ALA A 40 4.16 -16.46 -7.08
C ALA A 40 5.07 -15.25 -6.78
N VAL A 41 4.58 -14.04 -7.05
CA VAL A 41 5.28 -12.79 -6.69
C VAL A 41 5.25 -12.59 -5.18
N PHE A 42 4.08 -12.75 -4.55
CA PHE A 42 3.91 -12.61 -3.10
C PHE A 42 4.80 -13.57 -2.30
N ALA A 43 4.90 -14.84 -2.73
CA ALA A 43 5.70 -15.86 -2.05
C ALA A 43 7.20 -15.57 -2.08
N ALA A 44 7.66 -14.69 -2.97
CA ALA A 44 9.05 -14.22 -3.01
C ALA A 44 9.30 -13.00 -2.10
N GLU A 45 8.25 -12.37 -1.57
CA GLU A 45 8.33 -11.21 -0.68
C GLU A 45 8.31 -11.65 0.80
N THR A 46 8.77 -10.77 1.68
CA THR A 46 8.71 -10.95 3.14
C THR A 46 7.94 -9.81 3.78
N SER A 47 7.48 -10.01 5.02
CA SER A 47 6.85 -8.92 5.79
C SER A 47 7.77 -7.68 5.89
N ASP A 48 9.07 -7.91 6.07
CA ASP A 48 10.06 -6.83 6.14
C ASP A 48 10.27 -6.12 4.81
N SER A 49 10.31 -6.84 3.67
CA SER A 49 10.46 -6.21 2.36
C SER A 49 9.26 -5.34 2.01
N LEU A 50 8.04 -5.82 2.28
CA LEU A 50 6.80 -5.08 2.06
C LEU A 50 6.71 -3.86 2.97
N PHE A 51 7.12 -3.99 4.24
CA PHE A 51 7.18 -2.88 5.19
C PHE A 51 8.19 -1.81 4.76
N ALA A 52 9.41 -2.20 4.41
CA ALA A 52 10.43 -1.29 3.91
C ALA A 52 9.96 -0.56 2.64
N ARG A 53 9.37 -1.30 1.70
CA ARG A 53 8.83 -0.72 0.46
C ARG A 53 7.77 0.34 0.74
N PHE A 54 6.79 0.05 1.59
CA PHE A 54 5.77 1.05 1.92
C PHE A 54 6.36 2.25 2.66
N ARG A 55 7.37 2.02 3.51
CA ARG A 55 8.06 3.09 4.23
C ARG A 55 8.76 4.06 3.29
N ASP A 56 9.37 3.55 2.23
CA ASP A 56 10.00 4.36 1.18
C ASP A 56 8.96 5.13 0.36
N ILE A 57 7.84 4.48 0.00
CA ILE A 57 6.71 5.14 -0.69
C ILE A 57 6.19 6.30 0.16
N ARG A 58 5.91 6.05 1.45
CA ARG A 58 5.46 7.09 2.38
C ARG A 58 6.49 8.19 2.48
N ALA A 59 7.77 7.88 2.69
CA ALA A 59 8.83 8.88 2.82
C ALA A 59 8.85 9.82 1.61
N LYS A 60 8.78 9.26 0.39
CA LYS A 60 8.77 10.04 -0.84
C LYS A 60 7.49 10.85 -1.01
N ALA A 61 6.33 10.25 -0.74
CA ALA A 61 5.04 10.92 -0.83
C ALA A 61 4.96 12.12 0.13
N THR A 62 5.51 11.97 1.34
CA THR A 62 5.49 13.00 2.37
C THR A 62 6.51 14.13 2.17
N GLU A 63 7.28 14.11 1.08
CA GLU A 63 8.02 15.31 0.64
C GLU A 63 7.07 16.39 0.11
N THR A 64 5.86 16.01 -0.32
CA THR A 64 4.85 16.92 -0.89
C THR A 64 3.54 16.88 -0.10
N ILE A 65 3.09 15.68 0.30
CA ILE A 65 1.83 15.47 1.02
C ILE A 65 2.08 15.63 2.52
N ASP A 66 1.19 16.34 3.23
CA ASP A 66 1.26 16.40 4.69
C ASP A 66 1.27 14.98 5.31
N PRO A 67 2.21 14.65 6.22
CA PRO A 67 2.33 13.31 6.77
C PRO A 67 1.09 12.81 7.51
N ASP A 68 0.41 13.69 8.26
CA ASP A 68 -0.77 13.31 9.03
C ASP A 68 -1.97 13.08 8.11
N LEU A 69 -2.10 13.91 7.06
CA LEU A 69 -3.08 13.69 5.99
C LEU A 69 -2.82 12.38 5.25
N PHE A 70 -1.57 12.10 4.89
CA PHE A 70 -1.17 10.86 4.24
C PHE A 70 -1.60 9.66 5.09
N ASP A 71 -1.24 9.64 6.37
CA ASP A 71 -1.51 8.51 7.26
C ASP A 71 -3.01 8.31 7.50
N ARG A 72 -3.77 9.41 7.66
CA ARG A 72 -5.23 9.34 7.89
C ARG A 72 -6.03 8.92 6.67
N GLN A 73 -5.53 9.20 5.46
CA GLN A 73 -6.26 8.96 4.21
C GLN A 73 -5.58 7.93 3.30
N SER A 74 -4.76 7.06 3.90
CA SER A 74 -4.14 5.92 3.22
C SER A 74 -4.76 4.60 3.67
N LEU A 75 -5.01 3.72 2.69
CA LEU A 75 -5.35 2.32 2.92
C LEU A 75 -4.24 1.43 2.37
N ILE A 76 -4.00 0.31 3.03
CA ILE A 76 -3.10 -0.74 2.56
C ILE A 76 -3.95 -1.83 1.94
N THR A 77 -3.69 -2.18 0.68
CA THR A 77 -4.44 -3.22 -0.03
C THR A 77 -3.50 -4.16 -0.77
N PRO A 78 -4.00 -5.29 -1.29
CA PRO A 78 -3.34 -6.00 -2.36
C PRO A 78 -3.26 -5.14 -3.63
N THR A 79 -2.37 -5.48 -4.58
CA THR A 79 -2.18 -4.77 -5.86
C THR A 79 -3.39 -4.85 -6.79
N CYS A 80 -4.17 -5.94 -6.72
CA CYS A 80 -5.43 -6.09 -7.43
C CYS A 80 -6.33 -7.12 -6.72
N GLY A 81 -7.43 -7.52 -7.37
CA GLY A 81 -8.28 -8.60 -6.85
C GLY A 81 -7.54 -9.95 -6.90
N ILE A 82 -7.60 -10.71 -5.81
CA ILE A 82 -6.98 -12.04 -5.65
C ILE A 82 -7.82 -13.11 -6.39
N ARG A 83 -8.00 -12.94 -7.71
CA ARG A 83 -8.93 -13.76 -8.50
C ARG A 83 -8.40 -15.16 -8.80
N ASN A 84 -7.09 -15.30 -8.93
CA ASN A 84 -6.44 -16.50 -9.47
C ASN A 84 -5.76 -17.35 -8.40
N ALA A 85 -5.90 -16.99 -7.12
CA ALA A 85 -5.30 -17.73 -6.01
C ALA A 85 -6.31 -18.72 -5.41
N GLY A 86 -5.81 -19.87 -4.94
CA GLY A 86 -6.60 -20.78 -4.10
C GLY A 86 -6.98 -20.13 -2.76
N GLU A 87 -7.89 -20.76 -2.01
CA GLU A 87 -8.38 -20.21 -0.72
C GLU A 87 -7.24 -19.93 0.27
N GLN A 88 -6.29 -20.86 0.39
CA GLN A 88 -5.13 -20.71 1.30
C GLN A 88 -4.19 -19.58 0.86
N GLU A 89 -3.95 -19.47 -0.44
CA GLU A 89 -3.09 -18.42 -1.02
C GLU A 89 -3.73 -17.04 -0.84
N ALA A 90 -5.05 -16.94 -1.08
CA ALA A 90 -5.80 -15.73 -0.83
C ALA A 90 -5.83 -15.33 0.65
N ALA A 91 -5.98 -16.31 1.55
CA ALA A 91 -5.89 -16.07 2.99
C ALA A 91 -4.51 -15.52 3.38
N ALA A 92 -3.42 -16.11 2.87
CA ALA A 92 -2.06 -15.66 3.16
C ALA A 92 -1.79 -14.22 2.70
N ILE A 93 -2.24 -13.85 1.49
CA ILE A 93 -2.10 -12.48 0.96
C ILE A 93 -2.89 -11.49 1.82
N MET A 94 -4.12 -11.84 2.20
CA MET A 94 -4.97 -10.97 3.03
C MET A 94 -4.41 -10.84 4.45
N GLU A 95 -3.88 -11.92 5.03
CA GLU A 95 -3.22 -11.90 6.34
C GLU A 95 -1.97 -11.02 6.32
N ALA A 96 -1.14 -11.13 5.29
CA ALA A 96 0.03 -10.26 5.13
C ALA A 96 -0.37 -8.79 4.97
N THR A 97 -1.44 -8.50 4.23
CA THR A 97 -2.00 -7.14 4.09
C THR A 97 -2.43 -6.59 5.46
N ALA A 98 -3.13 -7.39 6.26
CA ALA A 98 -3.57 -7.01 7.59
C ALA A 98 -2.39 -6.81 8.56
N LEU A 99 -1.39 -7.69 8.52
CA LEU A 99 -0.19 -7.59 9.34
C LEU A 99 0.60 -6.31 9.01
N LEU A 100 0.83 -6.05 7.73
CA LEU A 100 1.51 -4.83 7.29
C LEU A 100 0.78 -3.57 7.77
N SER A 101 -0.54 -3.55 7.64
CA SER A 101 -1.39 -2.45 8.11
C SER A 101 -1.26 -2.21 9.62
N ARG A 102 -1.27 -3.28 10.45
CA ARG A 102 -1.05 -3.19 11.90
C ARG A 102 0.35 -2.68 12.23
N ARG A 103 1.37 -3.24 11.60
CA ARG A 103 2.77 -2.86 11.79
C ARG A 103 3.00 -1.38 11.51
N LEU A 104 2.39 -0.86 10.44
CA LEU A 104 2.47 0.57 10.10
C LEU A 104 1.81 1.48 11.12
N ARG A 105 0.77 1.02 11.84
CA ARG A 105 0.15 1.74 12.96
C ARG A 105 0.89 1.56 14.29
N GLY A 106 1.96 0.77 14.33
CA GLY A 106 2.65 0.41 15.57
C GLY A 106 1.86 -0.55 16.46
N GLU A 107 0.89 -1.27 15.90
CA GLU A 107 0.02 -2.22 16.59
C GLU A 107 0.55 -3.66 16.52
N GLU A 108 1.88 -3.84 16.52
CA GLU A 108 2.44 -5.19 16.55
C GLU A 108 2.25 -5.83 17.94
N PRO A 109 2.09 -7.17 18.02
CA PRO A 109 2.10 -7.90 19.29
C PRO A 109 3.41 -7.71 20.08
#